data_AF-A0AA38I924-F1
#
_entry.id   AF-A0AA38I924-F1
#
_cell.length_a   1.000
_cell.length_b   1.000
_cell.length_c   1.000
_cell.angle_alpha   90.00
_cell.angle_beta   90.00
_cell.angle_gamma   90.00
#
_symmetry.space_group_name_H-M   'P 1'
#
loop_
_entity.id
_entity.type
_entity.pdbx_description
1 polymer ?
#
loop_
_entity_poly.entity_id
_entity_poly.type
_entity_poly.pdbx_seq_one_letter_code
_entity_poly.pdbx_strand_id
1 'polypeptide(L)'
;MSLTSEAEEKIRRFERKIVRRIMGMKKIQDQEYRTLMNHEIEDIIKGEDMVRVIKARRIRCYGHLKRMEKNKHARKITECKPDNNRPRGRPRIRWEDQVRKDLSKLDIQDILR
;
A
#
# COMPACT_ATOMS: atom_id res chain seq x y z
N MET A 1 4.37 -8.64 3.85
CA MET A 1 3.60 -7.71 4.72
C MET A 1 2.17 -7.63 4.24
N SER A 2 1.20 -7.91 5.10
CA SER A 2 -0.23 -7.78 4.78
C SER A 2 -0.74 -6.39 5.17
N LEU A 3 -1.19 -5.59 4.20
CA LEU A 3 -1.78 -4.26 4.44
C LEU A 3 -3.26 -4.44 4.87
N THR A 4 -3.55 -4.44 6.17
CA THR A 4 -4.93 -4.47 6.66
C THR A 4 -5.58 -3.10 6.48
N SER A 5 -6.92 -3.01 6.49
CA SER A 5 -7.61 -1.70 6.41
C SER A 5 -7.16 -0.75 7.52
N GLU A 6 -6.98 -1.26 8.73
CA GLU A 6 -6.45 -0.49 9.86
C GLU A 6 -5.03 0.04 9.60
N ALA A 7 -4.17 -0.77 8.98
CA ALA A 7 -2.82 -0.35 8.61
C ALA A 7 -2.85 0.73 7.51
N GLU A 8 -3.75 0.61 6.53
CA GLU A 8 -3.95 1.63 5.48
C GLU A 8 -4.36 2.98 6.09
N GLU A 9 -5.30 2.98 7.03
CA GLU A 9 -5.72 4.19 7.73
C GLU A 9 -4.64 4.79 8.62
N LYS A 10 -3.82 3.96 9.28
CA LYS A 10 -2.66 4.42 10.05
C LYS A 10 -1.64 5.11 9.14
N ILE A 11 -1.37 4.57 7.96
CA ILE A 11 -0.48 5.17 6.97
C ILE A 11 -1.03 6.51 6.49
N ARG A 12 -2.31 6.59 6.13
CA ARG A 12 -2.95 7.86 5.71
C ARG A 12 -2.91 8.91 6.81
N ARG A 13 -3.20 8.54 8.05
CA ARG A 13 -3.10 9.47 9.20
C ARG A 13 -1.67 9.97 9.39
N PHE A 14 -0.68 9.10 9.23
CA PHE A 14 0.72 9.48 9.30
C PHE A 14 1.12 10.44 8.17
N GLU A 15 0.77 10.11 6.93
CA GLU A 15 1.03 10.96 5.76
C GLU A 15 0.43 12.36 5.92
N ARG A 16 -0.84 12.47 6.34
CA ARG A 16 -1.47 13.76 6.61
C ARG A 16 -0.76 14.56 7.73
N LYS A 17 -0.14 13.90 8.71
CA LYS A 17 0.66 14.58 9.74
C LYS A 17 1.96 15.12 9.15
N ILE A 18 2.62 14.36 8.28
CA ILE A 18 3.84 14.77 7.60
C ILE A 18 3.58 15.92 6.64
N VAL A 19 2.54 15.85 5.81
CA VAL A 19 2.18 16.93 4.88
C VAL A 19 1.91 18.23 5.62
N ARG A 20 1.16 18.21 6.74
CA ARG A 20 0.97 19.40 7.58
C ARG A 20 2.27 19.99 8.09
N ARG A 21 3.22 19.14 8.47
CA ARG A 21 4.52 19.58 8.98
C ARG A 21 5.38 20.22 7.89
N ILE A 22 5.37 19.66 6.67
CA ILE A 22 6.13 20.17 5.54
C ILE A 22 5.56 21.49 5.03
N MET A 23 4.24 21.56 4.83
CA MET A 23 3.56 22.74 4.28
C MET A 23 3.42 23.86 5.31
N GLY A 24 3.48 23.53 6.60
CA GLY A 24 3.39 24.50 7.68
C GLY A 24 1.99 25.11 7.83
N MET A 25 1.97 26.32 8.36
CA MET A 25 0.73 27.06 8.59
C MET A 25 0.29 27.80 7.31
N LYS A 26 -1.01 27.79 7.04
CA LYS A 26 -1.62 28.55 5.96
C LYS A 26 -2.07 29.92 6.47
N LYS A 27 -1.68 30.98 5.76
CA LYS A 27 -2.17 32.34 6.00
C LYS A 27 -3.59 32.47 5.44
N ILE A 28 -4.52 33.00 6.25
CA ILE A 28 -5.90 33.22 5.82
C ILE A 28 -6.02 34.64 5.27
N GLN A 29 -6.13 35.64 6.16
CA GLN A 29 -6.12 37.08 5.88
C GLN A 29 -5.50 37.81 7.09
N ASP A 30 -4.94 39.01 6.87
CA ASP A 30 -4.45 39.99 7.87
C ASP A 30 -3.88 39.41 9.18
N GLN A 31 -2.82 38.62 9.04
CA GLN A 31 -1.97 38.07 10.12
C GLN A 31 -2.47 36.80 10.84
N GLU A 32 -3.59 36.21 10.43
CA GLU A 32 -4.00 34.91 10.99
C GLU A 32 -3.41 33.72 10.24
N TYR A 33 -2.89 32.77 11.03
CA TYR A 33 -2.33 31.51 10.55
C TYR A 33 -3.13 30.35 11.13
N ARG A 34 -3.45 29.37 10.27
CA ARG A 34 -4.08 28.12 10.70
C ARG A 34 -3.38 26.91 10.13
N THR A 35 -3.58 25.78 10.81
CA THR A 35 -3.20 24.47 10.28
C THR A 35 -4.06 24.13 9.05
N LEU A 36 -3.47 23.38 8.12
CA LEU A 36 -4.20 22.84 6.96
C LEU A 36 -5.30 21.84 7.38
N MET A 37 -6.47 22.03 6.78
CA MET A 37 -7.65 21.18 6.91
C MET A 37 -7.47 19.87 6.13
N ASN A 38 -8.29 18.87 6.44
CA ASN A 38 -8.20 17.57 5.75
C ASN A 38 -8.45 17.69 4.24
N HIS A 39 -9.46 18.45 3.80
CA HIS A 39 -9.75 18.62 2.37
C HIS A 39 -8.59 19.29 1.62
N GLU A 40 -7.96 20.31 2.21
CA GLU A 40 -6.80 20.99 1.61
C GLU A 40 -5.61 20.03 1.46
N ILE A 41 -5.44 19.10 2.39
CA ILE A 41 -4.40 18.07 2.29
C ILE A 41 -4.74 17.06 1.18
N GLU A 42 -6.00 16.68 1.02
CA GLU A 42 -6.42 15.82 -0.09
C GLU A 42 -6.19 16.53 -1.44
N ASP A 43 -6.43 17.83 -1.54
CA ASP A 43 -6.14 18.63 -2.74
C ASP A 43 -4.64 18.70 -3.05
N ILE A 44 -3.78 18.70 -2.02
CA ILE A 44 -2.32 18.63 -2.17
C ILE A 44 -1.88 17.24 -2.63
N ILE A 45 -2.42 16.18 -2.01
CA ILE A 45 -2.06 14.79 -2.29
C ILE A 45 -2.64 14.33 -3.66
N LYS A 46 -3.76 14.92 -4.10
CA LYS A 46 -4.44 14.61 -5.37
C LYS A 46 -4.76 13.12 -5.55
N GLY A 47 -5.05 12.43 -4.46
CA GLY A 47 -5.33 10.99 -4.47
C GLY A 47 -4.12 10.08 -4.74
N GLU A 48 -2.89 10.63 -4.76
CA GLU A 48 -1.64 9.88 -4.82
C GLU A 48 -1.11 9.54 -3.42
N ASP A 49 -1.97 8.95 -2.58
CA ASP A 49 -1.60 8.61 -1.20
C ASP A 49 -0.50 7.53 -1.12
N MET A 50 0.20 7.49 0.01
CA MET A 50 1.28 6.51 0.25
C MET A 50 0.78 5.07 0.15
N VAL A 51 -0.50 4.82 0.47
CA VAL A 51 -1.12 3.50 0.33
C VAL A 51 -1.12 3.04 -1.13
N ARG A 52 -1.43 3.93 -2.07
CA ARG A 52 -1.36 3.67 -3.51
C ARG A 52 0.05 3.34 -3.95
N VAL A 53 1.05 4.07 -3.48
CA VAL A 53 2.48 3.79 -3.78
C VAL A 53 2.89 2.40 -3.27
N ILE A 54 2.47 2.03 -2.06
CA ILE A 54 2.75 0.71 -1.48
C ILE A 54 2.10 -0.40 -2.32
N LYS A 55 0.85 -0.22 -2.74
CA LYS A 55 0.13 -1.16 -3.63
C LYS A 55 0.83 -1.32 -4.98
N ALA A 56 1.24 -0.21 -5.60
CA ALA A 56 2.00 -0.24 -6.85
C ALA A 56 3.36 -0.97 -6.70
N ARG A 57 4.09 -0.72 -5.60
CA ARG A 57 5.34 -1.43 -5.30
C ARG A 57 5.11 -2.93 -5.08
N ARG A 58 4.01 -3.32 -4.43
CA ARG A 58 3.63 -4.73 -4.26
C ARG A 58 3.45 -5.43 -5.61
N ILE A 59 2.72 -4.82 -6.55
CA ILE A 59 2.57 -5.34 -7.92
C ILE A 59 3.93 -5.43 -8.63
N ARG A 60 4.75 -4.38 -8.53
CA ARG A 60 6.10 -4.37 -9.14
C ARG A 60 6.97 -5.52 -8.61
N CYS A 61 6.98 -5.74 -7.30
CA CYS A 61 7.70 -6.84 -6.67
C CYS A 61 7.18 -8.20 -7.15
N TYR A 62 5.86 -8.36 -7.27
CA TYR A 62 5.27 -9.57 -7.82
C TYR A 62 5.71 -9.82 -9.27
N GLY A 63 5.68 -8.80 -10.12
CA GLY A 63 6.16 -8.90 -11.50
C GLY A 63 7.65 -9.25 -11.57
N HIS A 64 8.47 -8.70 -10.68
CA HIS A 64 9.88 -9.07 -10.56
C HIS A 64 10.02 -10.55 -10.18
N LEU A 65 9.34 -11.02 -9.13
CA LEU A 65 9.33 -12.43 -8.73
C LEU A 65 8.85 -13.37 -9.85
N LYS A 66 7.91 -12.93 -10.69
CA LYS A 66 7.42 -13.69 -11.86
C LYS A 66 8.41 -13.80 -13.01
N ARG A 67 9.26 -12.79 -13.22
CA ARG A 67 10.32 -12.81 -14.23
C ARG A 67 11.59 -13.52 -13.78
N MET A 68 11.77 -13.76 -12.48
CA MET A 68 12.92 -14.52 -11.97
C MET A 68 12.90 -15.96 -12.47
N GLU A 69 14.10 -16.52 -12.69
CA GLU A 69 14.27 -17.94 -13.00
C GLU A 69 13.64 -18.83 -11.92
N LYS A 70 12.99 -19.92 -12.34
CA LYS A 70 12.31 -20.88 -11.45
C LYS A 70 13.23 -21.48 -10.39
N ASN A 71 14.54 -21.56 -10.65
CA ASN A 71 15.50 -22.14 -9.72
C ASN A 71 15.86 -21.21 -8.55
N LYS A 72 15.58 -19.91 -8.65
CA LYS A 72 15.88 -18.94 -7.58
C LYS A 72 14.99 -19.19 -6.36
N HIS A 73 15.60 -19.15 -5.18
CA HIS A 73 14.91 -19.36 -3.90
C HIS A 73 13.69 -18.46 -3.72
N ALA A 74 13.80 -17.16 -4.05
CA ALA A 74 12.69 -16.22 -3.92
C ALA A 74 11.45 -16.64 -4.76
N ARG A 75 11.69 -17.15 -5.98
CA ARG A 75 10.64 -17.67 -6.86
C ARG A 75 9.98 -18.91 -6.25
N LYS A 76 10.80 -19.90 -5.85
CA LYS A 76 10.34 -21.14 -5.21
C LYS A 76 9.52 -20.88 -3.94
N ILE A 77 9.99 -20.00 -3.06
CA ILE A 77 9.29 -19.66 -1.81
C ILE A 77 7.93 -19.01 -2.10
N THR A 78 7.87 -18.14 -3.11
CA THR A 78 6.62 -17.46 -3.47
C THR A 78 5.59 -18.42 -4.05
N GLU A 79 6.02 -19.42 -4.81
CA GLU A 79 5.15 -20.44 -5.41
C GLU A 79 4.84 -21.60 -4.46
N CYS A 80 5.58 -21.74 -3.37
CA CYS A 80 5.39 -22.79 -2.38
C CYS A 80 4.01 -22.68 -1.72
N LYS A 81 3.26 -23.78 -1.74
CA LYS A 81 1.98 -23.95 -1.05
C LYS A 81 2.20 -24.97 0.08
N PRO A 82 2.48 -24.52 1.32
CA PRO A 82 2.65 -25.45 2.44
C PRO A 82 1.29 -26.05 2.83
N ASP A 83 1.27 -27.36 3.09
CA ASP A 83 0.07 -28.12 3.49
C ASP A 83 -0.39 -27.85 4.95
N ASN A 84 0.40 -27.12 5.72
CA ASN A 84 0.17 -26.97 7.15
C ASN A 84 -0.92 -25.94 7.50
N ASN A 85 -1.71 -26.27 8.52
CA ASN A 85 -2.64 -25.34 9.15
C ASN A 85 -1.91 -24.10 9.68
N ARG A 86 -2.54 -22.95 9.49
CA ARG A 86 -1.93 -21.65 9.77
C ARG A 86 -1.91 -21.40 11.29
N PRO A 87 -0.77 -20.97 11.87
CA PRO A 87 -0.68 -20.73 13.30
C PRO A 87 -1.59 -19.56 13.72
N ARG A 88 -2.09 -19.63 14.97
CA ARG A 88 -2.88 -18.56 15.57
C ARG A 88 -2.07 -17.25 15.61
N GLY A 89 -2.73 -16.12 15.38
CA GLY A 89 -2.11 -14.78 15.41
C GLY A 89 -1.61 -14.26 14.06
N ARG A 90 -1.33 -15.12 13.06
CA ARG A 90 -0.95 -14.63 11.72
C ARG A 90 -2.16 -14.01 11.01
N PRO A 91 -2.02 -12.84 10.34
CA PRO A 91 -3.09 -12.28 9.53
C PRO A 91 -3.66 -13.31 8.55
N ARG A 92 -5.00 -13.40 8.50
CA ARG A 92 -5.71 -14.32 7.60
C ARG A 92 -5.37 -14.05 6.12
N ILE A 93 -5.22 -12.77 5.77
CA ILE A 93 -4.90 -12.31 4.41
C ILE A 93 -3.46 -12.69 4.02
N ARG A 94 -3.26 -13.40 2.90
CA ARG A 94 -1.92 -13.64 2.34
C ARG A 94 -1.45 -12.43 1.54
N TRP A 95 -0.15 -12.28 1.41
CA TRP A 95 0.44 -11.30 0.49
C TRP A 95 -0.03 -11.52 -0.95
N GLU A 96 -0.09 -12.77 -1.39
CA GLU A 96 -0.57 -13.15 -2.73
C GLU A 96 -2.05 -12.78 -2.95
N ASP A 97 -2.90 -12.96 -1.95
CA ASP A 97 -4.32 -12.54 -2.02
C ASP A 97 -4.42 -11.02 -2.21
N GLN A 98 -3.51 -10.25 -1.60
CA GLN A 98 -3.47 -8.80 -1.79
C GLN A 98 -2.94 -8.41 -3.16
N VAL A 99 -1.97 -9.12 -3.70
CA VAL A 99 -1.51 -8.94 -5.07
C VAL A 99 -2.68 -9.16 -6.03
N ARG A 100 -3.42 -10.27 -5.89
CA ARG A 100 -4.61 -10.54 -6.70
C ARG A 100 -5.66 -9.43 -6.60
N LYS A 101 -5.94 -8.96 -5.37
CA LYS A 101 -6.86 -7.83 -5.15
C LYS A 101 -6.39 -6.55 -5.82
N ASP A 102 -5.10 -6.24 -5.77
CA ASP A 102 -4.56 -5.04 -6.41
C ASP A 102 -4.59 -5.15 -7.94
N LEU A 103 -4.27 -6.32 -8.50
CA LEU A 103 -4.34 -6.57 -9.94
C LEU A 103 -5.77 -6.50 -10.46
N SER A 104 -6.72 -7.07 -9.71
CA SER A 104 -8.15 -7.00 -10.04
C SER A 104 -8.68 -5.57 -10.04
N LYS A 105 -8.16 -4.66 -9.20
CA LYS A 105 -8.52 -3.23 -9.22
C LYS A 105 -8.01 -2.49 -10.46
N LEU A 106 -7.08 -3.08 -11.20
CA LEU A 106 -6.53 -2.54 -12.44
C LEU A 106 -7.10 -3.25 -13.67
N ASP A 107 -8.11 -4.11 -13.49
CA ASP A 107 -8.68 -4.97 -14.54
C ASP A 107 -7.65 -5.84 -15.28
N ILE A 108 -6.53 -6.12 -14.60
CA ILE A 108 -5.50 -7.02 -15.12
C ILE A 108 -5.94 -8.44 -14.76
N GLN A 109 -6.35 -9.20 -15.77
CA GLN A 109 -6.66 -10.62 -15.59
C GLN A 109 -5.42 -11.39 -15.14
N ASP A 110 -5.63 -12.24 -14.15
CA ASP A 110 -4.59 -12.95 -13.43
C ASP A 110 -3.84 -13.92 -14.37
N ILE A 111 -2.54 -13.71 -14.59
CA ILE A 111 -1.65 -14.67 -15.28
C ILE A 111 -1.30 -15.85 -14.33
N LEU A 112 -2.00 -16.01 -13.20
CA LEU A 112 -1.80 -17.09 -12.23
C LEU A 112 -2.44 -18.41 -12.66
N ARG A 113 -2.13 -18.86 -13.89
CA ARG A 113 -2.33 -20.26 -14.30
C ARG A 113 -1.10 -21.10 -13.96
#